data_AF-A0A227J195-F1
#
_entry.id   AF-A0A227J195-F1
#
_cell.length_a   1.000
_cell.length_b   1.000
_cell.length_c   1.000
_cell.angle_alpha   90.00
_cell.angle_beta   90.00
_cell.angle_gamma   90.00
#
_symmetry.space_group_name_H-M   'P 1'
#
loop_
_entity.id
_entity.type
_entity.pdbx_description
1 polymer ?
#
loop_
_entity_poly.entity_id
_entity_poly.type
_entity_poly.pdbx_seq_one_letter_code
_entity_poly.pdbx_strand_id
1 'polypeptide(L)' 'MDEYIGIPADHPESYRSFMYNNFFNHIDIQEENINLLNGNTDNHEAECKRYEDKIKSYGKINLFMGGVGNDGHIA' A
#
# COMPACT_ATOMS: atom_id res chain seq x y z
N MET A 1 0.27 0.04 4.41
CA MET A 1 1.33 1.03 4.79
C MET A 1 2.67 0.64 4.19
N ASP A 2 2.68 -0.53 3.57
CA ASP A 2 3.74 -1.49 3.42
C ASP A 2 3.24 -2.47 2.34
N GLU A 3 4.16 -3.22 1.75
CA GLU A 3 3.91 -4.38 0.90
C GLU A 3 5.14 -5.29 1.03
N TYR A 4 4.97 -6.60 0.92
CA TYR A 4 6.10 -7.53 0.95
C TYR A 4 6.93 -7.42 -0.33
N ILE A 5 8.26 -7.51 -0.19
CA ILE A 5 9.18 -7.60 -1.33
C ILE A 5 9.25 -9.05 -1.83
N GLY A 6 9.17 -9.22 -3.15
CA GLY A 6 9.39 -10.52 -3.81
C GLY A 6 8.20 -11.48 -3.79
N ILE A 7 7.05 -11.07 -3.24
CA ILE A 7 5.82 -11.86 -3.32
C ILE A 7 5.06 -11.50 -4.60
N PRO A 8 4.58 -12.47 -5.40
CA PRO A 8 3.74 -12.16 -6.56
C PRO A 8 2.53 -11.30 -6.16
N ALA A 9 2.20 -10.30 -6.97
CA ALA A 9 1.14 -9.35 -6.64
C ALA A 9 -0.25 -10.02 -6.51
N ASP A 10 -0.46 -11.13 -7.22
CA ASP A 10 -1.65 -11.98 -7.20
C ASP A 10 -1.62 -13.10 -6.14
N HIS A 11 -0.52 -13.21 -5.38
CA HIS A 11 -0.45 -14.15 -4.27
C HIS A 11 -1.55 -13.82 -3.25
N PRO A 12 -2.31 -14.81 -2.73
CA PRO A 12 -3.45 -14.55 -1.85
C PRO A 12 -3.08 -13.79 -0.57
N GLU A 13 -1.85 -13.98 -0.07
CA GLU A 13 -1.30 -13.33 1.13
C GLU A 13 -0.49 -12.04 0.84
N SER A 14 -0.51 -11.51 -0.39
CA SER A 14 0.04 -10.15 -0.63
C SER A 14 -0.87 -9.11 0.00
N TYR A 15 -0.33 -7.97 0.44
CA TYR A 15 -1.18 -6.91 0.98
C TYR A 15 -2.08 -6.29 -0.08
N ARG A 16 -1.66 -6.31 -1.35
CA ARG A 16 -2.54 -6.07 -2.49
C ARG A 16 -3.77 -6.99 -2.44
N SER A 17 -3.59 -8.32 -2.46
CA SER A 17 -4.70 -9.27 -2.44
C SER A 17 -5.58 -9.09 -1.21
N PHE A 18 -4.99 -8.88 -0.03
CA PHE A 18 -5.72 -8.59 1.19
C PHE A 18 -6.65 -7.37 1.03
N MET A 19 -6.14 -6.25 0.50
CA MET A 19 -6.91 -5.02 0.35
C MET A 19 -8.05 -5.15 -0.67
N TYR A 20 -7.82 -5.81 -1.81
CA TYR A 20 -8.89 -6.03 -2.80
C TYR A 20 -9.95 -6.99 -2.26
N ASN A 21 -9.54 -8.11 -1.65
CA ASN A 21 -10.45 -9.15 -1.17
C ASN A 21 -11.32 -8.67 0.00
N ASN A 22 -10.79 -7.83 0.89
CA ASN A 22 -11.48 -7.44 2.12
C ASN A 22 -12.12 -6.05 2.07
N PHE A 23 -11.75 -5.20 1.10
CA PHE A 23 -12.26 -3.83 1.07
C PHE A 23 -12.56 -3.30 -0.34
N PHE A 24 -11.56 -3.15 -1.21
CA PHE A 24 -11.73 -2.39 -2.46
C PHE A 24 -12.78 -3.00 -3.40
N ASN A 25 -12.93 -4.33 -3.44
CA ASN A 25 -13.95 -4.98 -4.27
C ASN A 25 -15.40 -4.79 -3.78
N HIS A 26 -15.60 -4.22 -2.58
CA HIS A 26 -16.91 -4.15 -1.92
C HIS A 26 -17.43 -2.71 -1.77
N ILE A 27 -16.74 -1.75 -2.38
CA ILE A 27 -17.07 -0.31 -2.30
C ILE A 27 -16.96 0.35 -3.67
N ASP A 28 -17.47 1.56 -3.80
CA ASP A 28 -17.49 2.39 -5.01
C ASP A 28 -16.21 3.23 -5.21
N ILE A 29 -15.07 2.72 -4.73
CA ILE A 29 -13.77 3.38 -4.94
C ILE A 29 -13.35 3.26 -6.41
N GLN A 30 -12.81 4.34 -6.97
CA GLN A 30 -12.25 4.33 -8.31
C GLN A 30 -10.83 3.76 -8.28
N GLU A 31 -10.50 2.90 -9.25
CA GLU A 31 -9.21 2.23 -9.34
C GLU A 31 -8.04 3.23 -9.41
N GLU A 32 -8.18 4.36 -10.12
CA GLU A 32 -7.14 5.39 -10.19
C GLU A 32 -6.83 6.09 -8.85
N ASN A 33 -7.73 5.98 -7.87
CA ASN A 33 -7.57 6.56 -6.53
C ASN A 33 -6.88 5.59 -5.57
N ILE A 34 -6.75 4.31 -5.94
CA ILE A 34 -6.02 3.32 -5.15
C ILE A 34 -4.53 3.48 -5.42
N ASN A 35 -3.77 3.64 -4.33
CA ASN A 35 -2.32 3.68 -4.37
C ASN A 35 -1.83 2.56 -3.45
N LEU A 36 -0.94 1.70 -3.97
CA LEU A 36 -0.25 0.63 -3.24
C LEU A 36 1.23 0.63 -3.65
N LEU A 37 2.11 0.24 -2.72
CA LEU A 37 3.54 0.06 -3.00
C LEU A 37 3.76 -1.14 -3.92
N ASN A 38 4.71 -1.04 -4.84
CA ASN A 38 5.14 -2.19 -5.65
C ASN A 38 6.36 -2.89 -5.02
N GLY A 39 6.13 -4.00 -4.33
CA GLY A 39 7.18 -4.83 -3.75
C GLY A 39 8.08 -5.59 -4.75
N ASN A 40 7.70 -5.63 -6.04
CA ASN A 40 8.42 -6.35 -7.10
C ASN A 40 9.04 -5.42 -8.15
N THR A 41 9.35 -4.18 -7.76
CA THR A 41 10.13 -3.24 -8.58
C THR A 41 11.61 -3.65 -8.66
N ASP A 42 12.29 -3.27 -9.75
CA ASP A 42 13.74 -3.45 -9.90
C ASP A 42 14.55 -2.44 -9.07
N ASN A 43 13.91 -1.39 -8.56
CA ASN A 43 14.53 -0.37 -7.71
C ASN A 43 13.56 0.07 -6.60
N HIS A 44 13.74 -0.48 -5.40
CA HIS A 44 12.90 -0.20 -4.24
C HIS A 44 13.03 1.24 -3.75
N GLU A 45 14.23 1.83 -3.80
CA GLU A 45 14.43 3.22 -3.38
C GLU A 45 13.66 4.21 -4.28
N ALA A 46 13.66 3.96 -5.59
CA ALA A 46 12.88 4.74 -6.54
C ALA A 46 11.37 4.57 -6.33
N GLU A 47 10.89 3.37 -5.98
CA GLU A 47 9.48 3.13 -5.66
C GLU A 47 9.04 3.85 -4.38
N CYS A 48 9.85 3.77 -3.32
CA CYS A 48 9.60 4.53 -2.08
C CYS A 48 9.52 6.03 -2.38
N LYS A 49 10.46 6.56 -3.19
CA LYS A 49 10.44 7.97 -3.59
C LYS A 49 9.19 8.32 -4.42
N ARG A 50 8.81 7.47 -5.38
CA ARG A 50 7.58 7.65 -6.19
C ARG A 50 6.36 7.74 -5.28
N TYR A 51 6.29 6.90 -4.26
CA TYR A 51 5.16 6.85 -3.33
C TYR A 51 5.07 8.11 -2.46
N GLU A 52 6.21 8.56 -1.92
CA GLU A 52 6.34 9.83 -1.21
C GLU A 52 5.92 11.03 -2.06
N ASP A 53 6.39 11.09 -3.31
CA ASP A 53 6.04 12.16 -4.25
C ASP A 53 4.55 12.12 -4.59
N LYS A 54 3.96 10.93 -4.73
CA LYS A 54 2.52 10.75 -4.96
C LYS A 54 1.70 11.27 -3.77
N ILE A 55 2.09 10.96 -2.53
CA ILE A 55 1.43 11.51 -1.33
C ILE A 55 1.51 13.05 -1.34
N LYS A 56 2.69 13.61 -1.58
CA LYS A 56 2.90 15.08 -1.63
C LYS A 56 2.10 15.76 -2.75
N SER A 57 1.85 15.05 -3.86
CA SER A 57 1.03 15.59 -4.95
C SER A 57 -0.43 15.87 -4.54
N TYR A 58 -0.93 15.21 -3.50
CA TYR A 58 -2.24 15.48 -2.88
C TYR A 58 -2.14 16.41 -1.64
N GLY A 59 -0.95 16.95 -1.36
CA GLY A 59 -0.66 17.81 -0.22
C GLY A 59 -0.36 17.04 1.06
N LYS A 60 -1.34 16.32 1.61
CA LYS A 60 -1.19 15.51 2.84
C LYS A 60 -2.20 14.38 2.91
N ILE A 61 -1.92 13.38 3.73
CA ILE A 61 -2.92 12.40 4.16
C ILE A 61 -3.77 13.03 5.27
N ASN A 62 -5.09 13.05 5.11
CA ASN A 62 -6.01 13.66 6.08
C ASN A 62 -6.24 12.79 7.32
N LEU A 63 -6.29 11.47 7.13
CA LEU A 63 -6.47 10.47 8.17
C LEU A 63 -5.64 9.24 7.82
N PHE A 64 -4.82 8.78 8.77
CA PHE A 64 -3.97 7.60 8.63
C PHE A 64 -4.37 6.59 9.71
N MET A 65 -5.00 5.48 9.31
CA MET A 65 -5.48 4.44 10.23
C MET A 65 -4.49 3.28 10.24
N GLY A 66 -4.03 2.86 11.43
CA GLY A 66 -3.08 1.76 11.59
C GLY A 66 -3.31 0.90 12.82
N GLY A 67 -2.67 -0.27 12.80
CA GLY A 67 -2.55 -1.16 13.96
C GLY A 67 -1.27 -0.89 14.75
N VAL A 68 -1.07 -1.68 15.82
CA VAL A 68 0.16 -1.67 16.62
C VAL A 68 0.60 -3.11 16.87
N GLY A 69 1.88 -3.39 16.62
CA GLY A 69 2.49 -4.69 16.86
C GLY A 69 2.76 -4.95 18.35
N ASN A 70 3.06 -6.20 18.71
CA ASN A 70 3.36 -6.59 20.09
C ASN A 70 4.57 -5.86 20.70
N ASP A 71 5.53 -5.47 19.86
CA ASP A 71 6.73 -4.71 20.23
C ASP A 71 6.54 -3.18 20.08
N GLY A 72 5.33 -2.74 19.72
CA GLY A 72 5.00 -1.33 19.51
C GLY A 72 5.28 -0.81 18.10
N HIS A 73 5.68 -1.64 17.12
CA HIS A 73 5.86 -1.17 15.75
C HIS A 73 4.52 -0.73 15.11
N ILE A 74 4.62 0.23 14.19
CA ILE A 74 3.54 0.65 13.30
C ILE A 74 4.15 0.65 11.90
N ALA A 75 3.72 -0.32 11.09
CA ALA A 75 4.32 -0.64 9.79
C ALA A 75 5.83 -0.95 9.84
#